data_AF-A0A660KZD4-F1
#
_entry.id   AF-A0A660KZD4-F1
#
_cell.length_a   1.000
_cell.length_b   1.000
_cell.length_c   1.000
_cell.angle_alpha   90.00
_cell.angle_beta   90.00
_cell.angle_gamma   90.00
#
_symmetry.space_group_name_H-M   'P 1'
#
loop_
_entity.id
_entity.type
_entity.pdbx_description
1 polymer ?
#
loop_
_entity_poly.entity_id
_entity_poly.type
_entity_poly.pdbx_seq_one_letter_code
_entity_poly.pdbx_strand_id
1 'polypeptide(L)'
;MILTAGLLALITGLAYTALGVITGYELVRHRDRGFSHFGGAFFVMAWTCGPHHLVHAVRHLINGEAAHLPHVSALALGLVPGLVFIGLRVEAAFGGRGDRLIVRTPLWLTALPVLMAAAAGATLWEGLRHAWTMGVDLRVLIPSVFLFACYTLVGLFTARTQLARRPLLGGWSLSGIAMSGVFLTCAGSHLLAGLMVTADPWSVALDNIGVPAAIYFLWTVHRLHKGSVRDWNRRPLVGRPAPQGRRSPWAEQTT
;
A
#
# COMPACT_ATOMS: atom_id res chain seq x y z
N MET A 1 10.83 7.59 -21.34
CA MET A 1 9.75 7.52 -20.33
C MET A 1 8.98 6.21 -20.40
N ILE A 2 8.66 5.68 -21.58
CA ILE A 2 7.97 4.38 -21.77
C ILE A 2 8.62 3.25 -20.97
N LEU A 3 9.93 3.01 -21.18
CA LEU A 3 10.66 1.95 -20.50
C LEU A 3 10.61 2.10 -18.96
N THR A 4 10.82 3.31 -18.45
CA THR A 4 10.77 3.59 -17.01
C THR A 4 9.39 3.30 -16.42
N ALA A 5 8.33 3.82 -17.05
CA ALA A 5 6.95 3.59 -16.62
C ALA A 5 6.60 2.09 -16.63
N GLY A 6 6.96 1.41 -17.72
CA GLY A 6 6.74 0.00 -17.90
C GLY A 6 7.47 -0.87 -16.88
N LEU A 7 8.74 -0.59 -16.58
CA LEU A 7 9.50 -1.31 -15.56
C LEU A 7 8.95 -1.06 -14.14
N LEU A 8 8.59 0.18 -13.81
CA LEU A 8 7.97 0.51 -12.52
C LEU A 8 6.64 -0.23 -12.34
N ALA A 9 5.80 -0.23 -13.38
CA ALA A 9 4.53 -0.94 -13.40
C ALA A 9 4.76 -2.46 -13.29
N LEU A 10 5.73 -3.03 -13.99
CA LEU A 10 6.07 -4.45 -13.95
C LEU A 10 6.51 -4.88 -12.55
N ILE A 11 7.48 -4.16 -11.97
CA ILE A 11 8.00 -4.46 -10.63
C ILE A 11 6.88 -4.38 -9.60
N THR A 12 6.07 -3.31 -9.64
CA THR A 12 4.96 -3.12 -8.71
C THR A 12 3.90 -4.22 -8.87
N GLY A 13 3.54 -4.56 -10.12
CA GLY A 13 2.56 -5.59 -10.43
C GLY A 13 2.99 -6.98 -9.99
N LEU A 14 4.24 -7.36 -10.26
CA LEU A 14 4.80 -8.62 -9.77
C LEU A 14 4.83 -8.67 -8.23
N ALA A 15 5.25 -7.58 -7.61
CA ALA A 15 5.39 -7.51 -6.16
C ALA A 15 4.04 -7.59 -5.44
N TYR A 16 3.01 -6.90 -5.92
CA TYR A 16 1.65 -6.99 -5.36
C TYR A 16 0.98 -8.33 -5.67
N THR A 17 1.21 -8.91 -6.85
CA THR A 17 0.71 -10.24 -7.18
C THR A 17 1.33 -11.30 -6.25
N ALA A 18 2.64 -11.24 -6.04
CA ALA A 18 3.34 -12.12 -5.09
C ALA A 18 2.81 -11.96 -3.65
N LEU A 19 2.53 -10.72 -3.24
CA LEU A 19 1.92 -10.43 -1.94
C LEU A 19 0.53 -11.05 -1.80
N GLY A 20 -0.28 -11.02 -2.85
CA GLY A 20 -1.56 -11.74 -2.91
C GLY A 20 -1.35 -13.25 -2.73
N VAL A 21 -0.43 -13.86 -3.48
CA VAL A 21 -0.12 -15.29 -3.37
C VAL A 21 0.34 -15.67 -1.96
N ILE A 22 1.27 -14.91 -1.38
CA ILE A 22 1.77 -15.14 -0.01
C ILE A 22 0.63 -15.05 1.00
N THR A 23 -0.21 -14.00 0.92
CA THR A 23 -1.32 -13.81 1.85
C THR A 23 -2.36 -14.92 1.72
N GLY A 24 -2.68 -15.33 0.49
CA GLY A 24 -3.58 -16.44 0.23
C GLY A 24 -3.05 -17.75 0.81
N TYR A 25 -1.76 -18.02 0.63
CA TYR A 25 -1.09 -19.17 1.23
C TYR A 25 -1.16 -19.14 2.77
N GLU A 26 -0.88 -18.00 3.40
CA GLU A 26 -0.98 -17.84 4.86
C GLU A 26 -2.41 -18.07 5.38
N LEU A 27 -3.42 -17.56 4.68
CA LEU A 27 -4.84 -17.78 5.03
C LEU A 27 -5.22 -19.27 5.00
N VAL A 28 -4.74 -20.01 3.99
CA VAL A 28 -5.00 -21.45 3.87
C VAL A 28 -4.22 -22.23 4.93
N ARG A 29 -2.94 -21.91 5.12
CA ARG A 29 -2.05 -22.58 6.06
C ARG A 29 -2.49 -22.41 7.51
N HIS A 30 -3.01 -21.23 7.86
CA HIS A 30 -3.42 -20.87 9.23
C HIS A 30 -4.93 -20.88 9.44
N ARG A 31 -5.67 -21.65 8.62
CA ARG A 31 -7.12 -21.78 8.73
C ARG A 31 -7.60 -22.31 10.09
N ASP A 32 -6.73 -23.03 10.80
CA ASP A 32 -6.97 -23.53 12.17
C ASP A 32 -7.20 -22.40 13.18
N ARG A 33 -6.72 -21.18 12.89
CA ARG A 33 -6.87 -19.99 13.73
C ARG A 33 -8.16 -19.21 13.47
N GLY A 34 -9.01 -19.72 12.57
CA GLY A 34 -10.21 -19.03 12.08
C GLY A 34 -9.91 -18.07 10.93
N PHE A 35 -10.90 -17.28 10.54
CA PHE A 35 -10.77 -16.34 9.42
C PHE A 35 -10.09 -15.02 9.84
N SER A 36 -9.06 -14.60 9.09
CA SER A 36 -8.46 -13.27 9.24
C SER A 36 -9.16 -12.30 8.30
N HIS A 37 -9.96 -11.38 8.84
CA HIS A 37 -10.55 -10.32 8.04
C HIS A 37 -9.48 -9.43 7.39
N PHE A 38 -8.40 -9.13 8.12
CA PHE A 38 -7.27 -8.38 7.62
C PHE A 38 -6.59 -9.12 6.48
N GLY A 39 -6.23 -10.39 6.68
CA GLY A 39 -5.60 -11.22 5.67
C GLY A 39 -6.50 -11.37 4.44
N GLY A 40 -7.79 -11.64 4.62
CA GLY A 40 -8.75 -11.75 3.53
C GLY A 40 -8.91 -10.45 2.75
N ALA A 41 -9.07 -9.32 3.43
CA ALA A 41 -9.22 -8.03 2.78
C ALA A 41 -7.92 -7.59 2.06
N PHE A 42 -6.77 -7.87 2.66
CA PHE A 42 -5.46 -7.60 2.07
C PHE A 42 -5.19 -8.49 0.86
N PHE A 43 -5.56 -9.78 0.92
CA PHE A 43 -5.49 -10.72 -0.19
C PHE A 43 -6.29 -10.22 -1.40
N VAL A 44 -7.57 -9.88 -1.20
CA VAL A 44 -8.46 -9.44 -2.28
C VAL A 44 -7.93 -8.15 -2.91
N MET A 45 -7.47 -7.19 -2.10
CA MET A 45 -6.88 -5.95 -2.63
C MET A 45 -5.57 -6.20 -3.40
N ALA A 46 -4.67 -7.03 -2.88
CA ALA A 46 -3.44 -7.37 -3.59
C ALA A 46 -3.73 -8.06 -4.94
N TRP A 47 -4.79 -8.88 -4.98
CA TRP A 47 -5.28 -9.54 -6.20
C TRP A 47 -5.88 -8.57 -7.22
N THR A 48 -6.40 -7.41 -6.80
CA THR A 48 -6.86 -6.38 -7.76
C THR A 48 -5.73 -5.46 -8.20
N CYS A 49 -4.85 -5.05 -7.27
CA CYS A 49 -3.79 -4.10 -7.56
C CYS A 49 -2.65 -4.70 -8.38
N GLY A 50 -2.24 -5.94 -8.11
CA GLY A 50 -1.14 -6.61 -8.84
C GLY A 50 -1.41 -6.71 -10.34
N PRO A 51 -2.49 -7.40 -10.77
CA PRO A 51 -2.89 -7.47 -12.17
C PRO A 51 -3.11 -6.09 -12.81
N HIS A 52 -3.63 -5.11 -12.07
CA HIS A 52 -3.81 -3.75 -12.60
C HIS A 52 -2.47 -3.12 -13.02
N HIS A 53 -1.44 -3.21 -12.17
CA HIS A 53 -0.10 -2.73 -12.53
C HIS A 53 0.55 -3.56 -13.66
N LEU A 54 0.24 -4.86 -13.76
CA LEU A 54 0.70 -5.67 -14.89
C LEU A 54 0.07 -5.24 -16.23
N VAL A 55 -1.20 -4.82 -16.23
CA VAL A 55 -1.84 -4.24 -17.42
C VAL A 55 -1.10 -2.98 -17.87
N HIS A 56 -0.76 -2.07 -16.94
CA HIS A 56 0.08 -0.89 -17.27
C HIS A 56 1.46 -1.28 -17.79
N ALA A 57 2.07 -2.33 -17.24
CA ALA A 57 3.35 -2.84 -17.72
C ALA A 57 3.25 -3.32 -19.18
N VAL A 58 2.20 -4.05 -19.53
CA VAL A 58 1.94 -4.49 -20.91
C VAL A 58 1.75 -3.29 -21.83
N ARG A 59 0.93 -2.31 -21.44
CA ARG A 59 0.67 -1.10 -22.24
C ARG A 59 1.95 -0.34 -22.56
N HIS A 60 2.82 -0.15 -21.57
CA HIS A 60 4.07 0.56 -21.79
C HIS A 60 5.15 -0.28 -22.48
N LEU A 61 5.43 -1.50 -21.99
CA LEU A 61 6.55 -2.31 -22.48
C LEU A 61 6.26 -3.02 -23.80
N ILE A 62 5.01 -3.42 -24.03
CA ILE A 62 4.62 -4.23 -25.20
C ILE A 62 3.91 -3.36 -26.23
N ASN A 63 2.90 -2.58 -25.82
CA ASN A 63 2.14 -1.75 -26.78
C ASN A 63 2.83 -0.42 -27.11
N GLY A 64 3.91 -0.07 -26.40
CA GLY A 64 4.66 1.16 -26.65
C GLY A 64 3.92 2.44 -26.27
N GLU A 65 2.89 2.36 -25.42
CA GLU A 65 2.10 3.53 -25.04
C GLU A 65 2.93 4.50 -24.20
N ALA A 66 2.95 5.77 -24.60
CA ALA A 66 3.67 6.82 -23.89
C ALA A 66 3.08 7.08 -22.50
N ALA A 67 3.94 7.14 -21.48
CA ALA A 67 3.56 7.55 -20.14
C ALA A 67 3.81 9.06 -19.95
N HIS A 68 2.85 9.73 -19.31
CA HIS A 68 3.02 11.13 -18.89
C HIS A 68 3.91 11.21 -17.65
N LEU A 69 4.73 12.27 -17.56
CA LEU A 69 5.68 12.46 -16.46
C LEU A 69 5.00 12.40 -15.07
N PRO A 70 3.85 13.04 -14.81
CA PRO A 70 3.21 12.95 -13.51
C PRO A 70 2.80 11.52 -13.13
N HIS A 71 2.39 10.71 -14.10
CA HIS A 71 2.08 9.29 -13.86
C HIS A 71 3.35 8.51 -13.47
N VAL A 72 4.47 8.73 -14.17
CA VAL A 72 5.76 8.11 -13.81
C VAL A 72 6.23 8.54 -12.42
N SER A 73 6.09 9.82 -12.08
CA SER A 73 6.42 10.35 -10.75
C SER A 73 5.58 9.72 -9.65
N ALA A 74 4.28 9.51 -9.88
CA ALA A 74 3.40 8.85 -8.91
C ALA A 74 3.84 7.41 -8.61
N LEU A 75 4.16 6.64 -9.65
CA LEU A 75 4.70 5.28 -9.52
C LEU A 75 6.04 5.28 -8.77
N ALA A 76 6.93 6.22 -9.08
CA ALA A 76 8.22 6.35 -8.41
C ALA A 76 8.08 6.67 -6.91
N LEU A 77 7.14 7.55 -6.55
CA LEU A 77 6.84 7.87 -5.14
C LEU A 77 6.35 6.65 -4.37
N GLY A 78 5.54 5.80 -5.00
CA GLY A 78 5.03 4.56 -4.39
C GLY A 78 6.04 3.41 -4.33
N LEU A 79 7.07 3.43 -5.18
CA LEU A 79 8.04 2.33 -5.29
C LEU A 79 8.76 2.05 -3.98
N VAL A 80 9.32 3.07 -3.34
CA VAL A 80 10.13 2.90 -2.11
C VAL A 80 9.32 2.31 -0.96
N PRO A 81 8.18 2.89 -0.53
CA PRO A 81 7.39 2.28 0.53
C PRO A 81 6.86 0.89 0.12
N GLY A 82 6.54 0.68 -1.17
CA GLY A 82 6.15 -0.61 -1.72
C GLY A 82 7.22 -1.68 -1.54
N LEU A 83 8.45 -1.44 -2.02
CA LEU A 83 9.56 -2.37 -1.92
C LEU A 83 9.93 -2.69 -0.47
N VAL A 84 9.96 -1.67 0.40
CA VAL A 84 10.25 -1.87 1.82
C VAL A 84 9.19 -2.77 2.46
N PHE A 85 7.91 -2.45 2.25
CA PHE A 85 6.81 -3.22 2.83
C PHE A 85 6.75 -4.65 2.29
N ILE A 86 6.91 -4.85 0.98
CA ILE A 86 6.87 -6.17 0.37
C ILE A 86 8.08 -7.00 0.79
N GLY A 87 9.29 -6.42 0.78
CA GLY A 87 10.48 -7.11 1.25
C GLY A 87 10.36 -7.59 2.71
N LEU A 88 9.73 -6.78 3.57
CA LEU A 88 9.38 -7.16 4.94
C LEU A 88 8.37 -8.32 5.00
N ARG A 89 7.38 -8.34 4.11
CA ARG A 89 6.37 -9.40 4.06
C ARG A 89 6.96 -10.71 3.53
N VAL A 90 7.81 -10.63 2.52
CA VAL A 90 8.58 -11.76 2.01
C VAL A 90 9.46 -12.34 3.11
N GLU A 91 10.22 -11.49 3.82
CA GLU A 91 11.03 -11.93 4.96
C GLU A 91 10.19 -12.67 6.02
N ALA A 92 9.03 -12.12 6.40
CA ALA A 92 8.12 -12.77 7.36
C ALA A 92 7.65 -14.15 6.86
N ALA A 93 7.27 -14.25 5.59
CA ALA A 93 6.80 -15.49 4.99
C ALA A 93 7.85 -16.60 5.02
N PHE A 94 9.14 -16.24 4.95
CA PHE A 94 10.27 -17.15 5.09
C PHE A 94 10.79 -17.29 6.54
N GLY A 95 10.00 -16.89 7.53
CA GLY A 95 10.30 -17.10 8.96
C GLY A 95 11.22 -16.05 9.59
N GLY A 96 11.54 -14.97 8.89
CA GLY A 96 12.28 -13.84 9.42
C GLY A 96 11.41 -12.88 10.24
N ARG A 97 11.95 -11.71 10.60
CA ARG A 97 11.30 -10.79 11.56
C ARG A 97 10.07 -10.11 10.96
N GLY A 98 10.18 -9.69 9.70
CA GLY A 98 9.16 -8.99 8.94
C GLY A 98 8.78 -7.62 9.47
N ASP A 99 9.55 -7.10 10.42
CA ASP A 99 9.46 -5.72 10.90
C ASP A 99 10.78 -5.30 11.52
N ARG A 100 11.05 -3.99 11.48
CA ARG A 100 12.22 -3.37 12.10
C ARG A 100 11.76 -2.20 12.94
N LEU A 101 12.34 -2.06 14.12
CA LEU A 101 12.07 -0.95 15.03
C LEU A 101 13.02 0.20 14.71
N ILE A 102 12.47 1.35 14.35
CA ILE A 102 13.21 2.60 14.26
C ILE A 102 13.12 3.26 15.63
N VAL A 103 14.21 3.19 16.39
CA VAL A 103 14.27 3.76 17.74
C VAL A 103 14.21 5.29 17.66
N ARG A 104 13.50 5.92 18.60
CA ARG A 104 13.26 7.39 18.64
C ARG A 104 12.59 7.90 17.36
N THR A 105 12.78 9.16 17.01
CA THR A 105 12.26 9.78 15.76
C THR A 105 13.40 10.53 15.11
N PRO A 106 14.15 9.88 14.20
CA PRO A 106 15.23 10.55 13.50
C PRO A 106 14.67 11.66 12.61
N LEU A 107 15.47 12.70 12.33
CA LEU A 107 15.03 13.87 11.57
C LEU A 107 14.42 13.51 10.21
N TRP A 108 15.02 12.55 9.50
CA TRP A 108 14.53 12.11 8.19
C TRP A 108 13.09 11.59 8.27
N LEU A 109 12.69 10.97 9.39
CA LEU A 109 11.34 10.42 9.56
C LEU A 109 10.31 11.53 9.78
N THR A 110 10.72 12.66 10.33
CA THR A 110 9.90 13.87 10.45
C THR A 110 9.83 14.63 9.13
N ALA A 111 10.94 14.70 8.38
CA ALA A 111 11.01 15.43 7.11
C ALA A 111 10.34 14.68 5.95
N LEU A 112 10.44 13.35 5.91
CA LEU A 112 9.97 12.52 4.80
C LEU A 112 8.48 12.72 4.46
N PRO A 113 7.53 12.75 5.42
CA PRO A 113 6.13 13.02 5.09
C PRO A 113 5.90 14.36 4.41
N VAL A 114 6.65 15.40 4.79
CA VAL A 114 6.54 16.74 4.19
C VAL A 114 7.08 16.72 2.77
N LEU A 115 8.25 16.10 2.55
CA LEU A 115 8.83 15.96 1.22
C LEU A 115 7.95 15.14 0.28
N MET A 116 7.38 14.03 0.78
CA MET A 116 6.44 13.20 0.03
C MET A 116 5.14 13.96 -0.30
N ALA A 117 4.60 14.74 0.65
CA ALA A 117 3.42 15.55 0.41
C ALA A 117 3.69 16.65 -0.63
N ALA A 118 4.85 17.31 -0.57
CA ALA A 118 5.25 18.30 -1.56
C ALA A 118 5.40 17.69 -2.97
N ALA A 119 6.08 16.55 -3.08
CA ALA A 119 6.26 15.85 -4.35
C ALA A 119 4.91 15.33 -4.91
N ALA A 120 4.06 14.76 -4.06
CA ALA A 120 2.72 14.33 -4.45
C ALA A 120 1.84 15.52 -4.87
N GLY A 121 1.92 16.64 -4.15
CA GLY A 121 1.19 17.88 -4.48
C GLY A 121 1.62 18.47 -5.82
N ALA A 122 2.93 18.55 -6.10
CA ALA A 122 3.45 18.98 -7.39
C ALA A 122 3.00 18.05 -8.53
N THR A 123 3.04 16.74 -8.30
CA THR A 123 2.58 15.75 -9.28
C THR A 123 1.07 15.90 -9.55
N LEU A 124 0.26 16.05 -8.49
CA LEU A 124 -1.18 16.25 -8.58
C LEU A 124 -1.55 17.55 -9.28
N TRP A 125 -0.82 18.63 -9.02
CA TRP A 125 -1.00 19.91 -9.70
C TRP A 125 -0.90 19.76 -11.22
N GLU A 126 0.12 19.04 -11.70
CA GLU A 126 0.28 18.77 -13.13
C GLU A 126 -0.87 17.92 -13.71
N GLY A 127 -1.38 16.96 -12.94
CA GLY A 127 -2.56 16.19 -13.32
C GLY A 127 -3.83 17.02 -13.41
N LEU A 128 -4.06 17.92 -12.44
CA LEU A 128 -5.20 18.85 -12.46
C LEU A 128 -5.12 19.82 -13.62
N ARG A 129 -3.91 20.37 -13.88
CA ARG A 129 -3.65 21.25 -15.03
C ARG A 129 -3.96 20.52 -16.34
N HIS A 130 -3.52 19.26 -16.47
CA HIS A 130 -3.84 18.43 -17.64
C HIS A 130 -5.35 18.23 -17.80
N ALA A 131 -6.03 17.80 -16.73
CA ALA A 131 -7.49 17.60 -16.71
C ALA A 131 -8.27 18.85 -17.10
N TRP A 132 -7.82 20.03 -16.64
CA TRP A 132 -8.44 21.31 -17.01
C TRP A 132 -8.32 21.60 -18.51
N THR A 133 -7.19 21.25 -19.12
CA THR A 133 -6.91 21.53 -20.53
C THR A 133 -7.49 20.49 -21.49
N MET A 134 -7.48 19.21 -21.12
CA MET A 134 -7.82 18.09 -22.00
C MET A 134 -9.16 17.44 -21.66
N GLY A 135 -9.78 17.83 -20.55
CA GLY A 135 -10.93 17.14 -19.98
C GLY A 135 -10.54 15.87 -19.22
N VAL A 136 -11.56 15.17 -18.73
CA VAL A 136 -11.42 13.93 -17.95
C VAL A 136 -12.34 12.85 -18.51
N ASP A 137 -11.90 11.59 -18.46
CA ASP A 137 -12.75 10.45 -18.77
C ASP A 137 -13.43 9.94 -17.48
N LEU A 138 -14.75 10.14 -17.38
CA LEU A 138 -15.51 9.76 -16.18
C LEU A 138 -15.45 8.25 -15.89
N ARG A 139 -15.23 7.41 -16.88
CA ARG A 139 -15.12 5.94 -16.70
C ARG A 139 -13.90 5.55 -15.89
N VAL A 140 -12.83 6.36 -15.96
CA VAL A 140 -11.60 6.18 -15.18
C VAL A 140 -11.66 7.01 -13.90
N LEU A 141 -12.18 8.24 -13.99
CA LEU A 141 -12.20 9.17 -12.86
C LEU A 141 -13.05 8.65 -11.70
N ILE A 142 -14.25 8.12 -11.96
CA ILE A 142 -15.17 7.68 -10.90
C ILE A 142 -14.52 6.62 -10.00
N PRO A 143 -14.09 5.45 -10.51
CA PRO A 143 -13.47 4.45 -9.64
C PRO A 143 -12.15 4.97 -9.04
N SER A 144 -11.39 5.79 -9.77
CA SER A 144 -10.16 6.42 -9.26
C SER A 144 -10.39 7.31 -8.03
N VAL A 145 -11.47 8.10 -8.01
CA VAL A 145 -11.84 8.93 -6.86
C VAL A 145 -12.26 8.09 -5.66
N PHE A 146 -13.01 7.00 -5.88
CA PHE A 146 -13.35 6.05 -4.81
C PHE A 146 -12.11 5.38 -4.22
N LEU A 147 -11.20 4.91 -5.07
CA LEU A 147 -9.93 4.29 -4.66
C LEU A 147 -9.05 5.30 -3.93
N PHE A 148 -8.94 6.53 -4.44
CA PHE A 148 -8.25 7.63 -3.78
C PHE A 148 -8.78 7.87 -2.36
N ALA A 149 -10.10 7.98 -2.19
CA ALA A 149 -10.72 8.20 -0.88
C ALA A 149 -10.45 7.02 0.07
N CYS A 150 -10.67 5.79 -0.39
CA CYS A 150 -10.48 4.60 0.42
C CYS A 150 -9.03 4.44 0.88
N TYR A 151 -8.08 4.52 -0.05
CA TYR A 151 -6.66 4.35 0.24
C TYR A 151 -6.09 5.51 1.06
N THR A 152 -6.56 6.75 0.85
CA THR A 152 -6.20 7.87 1.72
C THR A 152 -6.61 7.57 3.16
N LEU A 153 -7.86 7.16 3.39
CA LEU A 153 -8.35 6.84 4.74
C LEU A 153 -7.60 5.67 5.39
N VAL A 154 -7.32 4.61 4.63
CA VAL A 154 -6.50 3.48 5.09
C VAL A 154 -5.09 3.93 5.50
N GLY A 155 -4.44 4.74 4.66
CA GLY A 155 -3.12 5.31 4.94
C GLY A 155 -3.14 6.14 6.21
N LEU A 156 -4.11 7.04 6.35
CA LEU A 156 -4.27 7.90 7.53
C LEU A 156 -4.55 7.11 8.82
N PHE A 157 -5.40 6.07 8.78
CA PHE A 157 -5.63 5.20 9.93
C PHE A 157 -4.39 4.40 10.31
N THR A 158 -3.60 3.97 9.33
CA THR A 158 -2.33 3.28 9.56
C THR A 158 -1.31 4.23 10.20
N ALA A 159 -1.14 5.44 9.67
CA ALA A 159 -0.29 6.48 10.25
C ALA A 159 -0.69 6.83 11.69
N ARG A 160 -1.99 7.05 11.94
CA ARG A 160 -2.51 7.33 13.28
C ARG A 160 -2.24 6.18 14.25
N THR A 161 -2.37 4.94 13.78
CA THR A 161 -2.06 3.75 14.58
C THR A 161 -0.57 3.68 14.93
N GLN A 162 0.32 4.06 14.02
CA GLN A 162 1.76 4.16 14.30
C GLN A 162 2.06 5.23 15.34
N LEU A 163 1.48 6.43 15.20
CA LEU A 163 1.63 7.50 16.17
C LEU A 163 1.16 7.08 17.57
N ALA A 164 0.00 6.43 17.66
CA ALA A 164 -0.56 5.97 18.92
C ALA A 164 0.26 4.84 19.58
N ARG A 165 0.87 3.96 18.77
CA ARG A 165 1.69 2.83 19.27
C ARG A 165 3.13 3.22 19.58
N ARG A 166 3.63 4.34 19.05
CA ARG A 166 5.02 4.76 19.21
C ARG A 166 5.53 4.75 20.67
N PRO A 167 4.80 5.30 21.66
CA PRO A 167 5.27 5.27 23.06
C PRO A 167 5.39 3.85 23.62
N LEU A 168 4.48 2.95 23.23
CA LEU A 168 4.45 1.56 23.68
C LEU A 168 5.54 0.70 23.03
N LEU A 169 5.93 1.02 21.79
CA LEU A 169 6.97 0.31 21.04
C LEU A 169 8.39 0.82 21.33
N GLY A 170 8.53 2.00 21.95
CA GLY A 170 9.81 2.69 22.10
C GLY A 170 10.37 3.27 20.78
N GLY A 171 9.54 3.38 19.75
CA GLY A 171 9.95 3.75 18.39
C GLY A 171 8.87 3.52 17.36
N TRP A 172 9.26 3.40 16.09
CA TRP A 172 8.35 3.19 14.96
C TRP A 172 8.51 1.83 14.32
N SER A 173 7.41 1.23 13.90
CA SER A 173 7.43 0.04 13.05
C SER A 173 7.74 0.47 11.61
N LEU A 174 8.86 -0.01 11.06
CA LEU A 174 9.21 0.24 9.66
C LEU A 174 8.14 -0.32 8.72
N SER A 175 7.62 -1.52 9.01
CA SER A 175 6.52 -2.10 8.22
C SER A 175 5.25 -1.25 8.28
N GLY A 176 4.94 -0.68 9.45
CA GLY A 176 3.79 0.20 9.64
C GLY A 176 3.93 1.54 8.92
N ILE A 177 5.11 2.15 8.95
CA ILE A 177 5.41 3.38 8.19
C ILE A 177 5.31 3.08 6.69
N ALA A 178 5.96 2.02 6.23
CA ALA A 178 5.95 1.62 4.83
C ALA A 178 4.53 1.33 4.33
N MET A 179 3.73 0.59 5.10
CA MET A 179 2.31 0.33 4.79
C MET A 179 1.52 1.64 4.66
N SER A 180 1.69 2.58 5.59
CA SER A 180 1.04 3.90 5.48
C SER A 180 1.46 4.64 4.21
N GLY A 181 2.76 4.60 3.87
CA GLY A 181 3.29 5.21 2.65
C GLY A 181 2.73 4.58 1.39
N VAL A 182 2.62 3.25 1.34
CA VAL A 182 2.02 2.50 0.22
C VAL A 182 0.61 3.01 -0.05
N PHE A 183 -0.27 3.04 0.96
CA PHE A 183 -1.65 3.45 0.72
C PHE A 183 -1.80 4.91 0.29
N LEU A 184 -1.02 5.83 0.88
CA LEU A 184 -1.09 7.24 0.49
C LEU A 184 -0.57 7.47 -0.93
N THR A 185 0.49 6.75 -1.34
CA THR A 185 1.04 6.86 -2.70
C THR A 185 0.18 6.15 -3.74
N CYS A 186 -0.44 5.01 -3.40
CA CYS A 186 -1.47 4.37 -4.23
C CYS A 186 -2.68 5.29 -4.42
N ALA A 187 -3.14 5.96 -3.36
CA ALA A 187 -4.24 6.92 -3.46
C ALA A 187 -3.91 8.02 -4.48
N GLY A 188 -2.74 8.66 -4.35
CA GLY A 188 -2.29 9.69 -5.27
C GLY A 188 -2.16 9.19 -6.71
N SER A 189 -1.67 7.97 -6.90
CA SER A 189 -1.55 7.34 -8.23
C SER A 189 -2.90 7.11 -8.90
N HIS A 190 -3.90 6.62 -8.16
CA HIS A 190 -5.26 6.47 -8.71
C HIS A 190 -5.89 7.80 -9.07
N LEU A 191 -5.79 8.82 -8.19
CA LEU A 191 -6.32 10.15 -8.52
C LEU A 191 -5.67 10.71 -9.79
N LEU A 192 -4.34 10.58 -9.92
CA LEU A 192 -3.62 10.99 -11.12
C LEU A 192 -4.04 10.22 -12.38
N ALA A 193 -4.25 8.90 -12.27
CA ALA A 193 -4.75 8.11 -13.38
C ALA A 193 -6.13 8.62 -13.84
N GLY A 194 -7.05 8.88 -12.91
CA GLY A 194 -8.37 9.44 -13.21
C GLY A 194 -8.34 10.84 -13.83
N LEU A 195 -7.29 11.63 -13.57
CA LEU A 195 -7.12 12.97 -14.12
C LEU A 195 -6.43 12.99 -15.49
N MET A 196 -5.69 11.94 -15.85
CA MET A 196 -4.75 12.01 -16.99
C MET A 196 -4.89 10.88 -18.01
N VAL A 197 -5.46 9.74 -17.63
CA VAL A 197 -5.42 8.53 -18.46
C VAL A 197 -6.77 8.33 -19.13
N THR A 198 -6.73 7.96 -20.41
CA THR A 198 -7.92 7.56 -21.16
C THR A 198 -8.36 6.15 -20.79
N ALA A 199 -9.66 5.88 -20.87
CA ALA A 199 -10.21 4.58 -20.52
C ALA A 199 -9.60 3.44 -21.36
N ASP A 200 -8.98 2.49 -20.67
CA ASP A 200 -8.63 1.17 -21.16
C ASP A 200 -9.60 0.15 -20.52
N PRO A 201 -10.26 -0.72 -21.30
CA PRO A 201 -11.21 -1.70 -20.77
C PRO A 201 -10.66 -2.54 -19.61
N TRP A 202 -9.39 -2.95 -19.66
CA TRP A 202 -8.81 -3.83 -18.64
C TRP A 202 -8.52 -3.09 -17.34
N SER A 203 -7.92 -1.91 -17.42
CA SER A 203 -7.66 -1.04 -16.27
C SER A 203 -8.98 -0.62 -15.60
N VAL A 204 -9.99 -0.23 -16.39
CA VAL A 204 -11.32 0.14 -15.88
C VAL A 204 -12.00 -1.07 -15.22
N ALA A 205 -11.94 -2.26 -15.82
CA ALA A 205 -12.52 -3.46 -15.22
C ALA A 205 -11.86 -3.79 -13.86
N LEU A 206 -10.53 -3.74 -13.80
CA LEU A 206 -9.77 -4.01 -12.57
C LEU A 206 -10.01 -2.95 -11.50
N ASP A 207 -10.14 -1.68 -11.86
CA ASP A 207 -10.48 -0.60 -10.93
C ASP A 207 -11.89 -0.77 -10.36
N ASN A 208 -12.86 -1.15 -11.18
CA ASN A 208 -14.23 -1.41 -10.73
C ASN A 208 -14.32 -2.61 -9.77
N ILE A 209 -13.49 -3.65 -9.96
CA ILE A 209 -13.34 -4.76 -9.01
C ILE A 209 -12.54 -4.31 -7.78
N GLY A 210 -11.58 -3.40 -7.97
CA GLY A 210 -10.75 -2.81 -6.92
C GLY A 210 -11.55 -1.97 -5.93
N VAL A 211 -12.60 -1.26 -6.36
CA VAL A 211 -13.45 -0.43 -5.48
C VAL A 211 -14.06 -1.24 -4.32
N PRO A 212 -14.81 -2.33 -4.53
CA PRO A 212 -15.34 -3.13 -3.42
C PRO A 212 -14.23 -3.78 -2.58
N ALA A 213 -13.10 -4.16 -3.19
CA ALA A 213 -11.93 -4.66 -2.45
C ALA A 213 -11.36 -3.59 -1.49
N ALA A 214 -11.23 -2.35 -1.96
CA ALA A 214 -10.76 -1.21 -1.18
C ALA A 214 -11.74 -0.83 -0.06
N ILE A 215 -13.06 -0.90 -0.32
CA ILE A 215 -14.09 -0.69 0.71
C ILE A 215 -14.00 -1.76 1.80
N TYR A 216 -13.86 -3.04 1.43
CA TYR A 216 -13.70 -4.12 2.40
C TYR A 216 -12.42 -3.96 3.24
N PHE A 217 -11.32 -3.55 2.60
CA PHE A 217 -10.09 -3.27 3.32
C PHE A 217 -10.20 -2.07 4.25
N LEU A 218 -10.80 -0.97 3.80
CA LEU A 218 -11.07 0.21 4.62
C LEU A 218 -11.92 -0.16 5.84
N TRP A 219 -13.01 -0.89 5.64
CA TRP A 219 -13.84 -1.38 6.73
C TRP A 219 -13.01 -2.17 7.74
N THR A 220 -12.20 -3.11 7.25
CA THR A 220 -11.37 -3.97 8.11
C THR A 220 -10.36 -3.15 8.91
N VAL A 221 -9.61 -2.25 8.27
CA VAL A 221 -8.62 -1.38 8.90
C VAL A 221 -9.30 -0.45 9.92
N HIS A 222 -10.46 0.10 9.58
CA HIS A 222 -11.22 0.94 10.50
C HIS A 222 -11.67 0.18 11.75
N ARG A 223 -12.21 -1.03 11.58
CA ARG A 223 -12.63 -1.89 12.70
C ARG A 223 -11.45 -2.30 13.58
N LEU A 224 -10.29 -2.60 12.97
CA LEU A 224 -9.06 -2.89 13.72
C LEU A 224 -8.56 -1.66 14.48
N HIS A 225 -8.58 -0.48 13.85
CA HIS A 225 -8.22 0.79 14.47
C HIS A 225 -9.12 1.12 15.67
N LYS A 226 -10.43 0.84 15.57
CA LYS A 226 -11.40 0.97 16.66
C LYS A 226 -11.35 -0.18 17.68
N GLY A 227 -10.53 -1.21 17.46
CA GLY A 227 -10.44 -2.37 18.34
C GLY A 227 -11.63 -3.34 18.26
N SER A 228 -12.59 -3.13 17.37
CA SER A 228 -13.92 -3.78 17.35
C SER A 228 -14.02 -5.09 16.56
N VAL A 229 -12.92 -5.59 15.97
CA VAL A 229 -12.82 -6.92 15.35
C VAL A 229 -11.55 -7.61 15.84
N ARG A 230 -11.67 -8.82 16.41
CA ARG A 230 -10.51 -9.66 16.75
C ARG A 230 -10.06 -10.41 15.51
N ASP A 231 -8.79 -10.30 15.20
CA ASP A 231 -8.15 -11.00 14.08
C ASP A 231 -6.93 -11.73 14.63
N TRP A 232 -6.67 -12.96 14.19
CA TRP A 232 -5.48 -13.71 14.61
C TRP A 232 -4.19 -13.10 14.07
N ASN A 233 -4.27 -12.28 13.03
CA ASN A 233 -3.15 -11.44 12.58
C ASN A 233 -2.86 -10.25 13.51
N ARG A 234 -3.59 -10.11 14.64
CA ARG A 234 -3.25 -9.14 15.69
C ARG A 234 -1.94 -9.53 16.38
N ARG A 235 -0.83 -8.86 16.01
CA ARG A 235 0.24 -8.53 16.97
C ARG A 235 -0.31 -7.46 17.94
N PRO A 236 0.02 -7.50 19.24
CA PRO A 236 -0.83 -7.19 20.40
C PRO A 236 -1.82 -6.03 20.28
N LEU A 237 -2.94 -6.19 20.97
CA LEU A 237 -3.97 -5.17 21.22
C LEU A 237 -3.34 -3.84 21.66
N VAL A 238 -3.95 -2.72 21.23
CA VAL A 238 -3.65 -1.41 21.79
C VAL A 238 -3.74 -1.51 23.32
N GLY A 239 -2.64 -1.21 24.03
CA GLY A 239 -2.59 -1.21 25.49
C GLY A 239 -2.34 -2.54 26.19
N ARG A 240 -2.06 -3.65 25.50
CA ARG A 240 -1.55 -4.87 26.15
C ARG A 240 -0.31 -5.41 25.45
N PRO A 241 0.88 -5.39 26.07
CA PRO A 241 2.04 -6.08 25.51
C PRO A 241 1.70 -7.58 25.37
N ALA A 242 1.78 -8.12 24.15
CA ALA A 242 1.87 -9.56 23.98
C ALA A 242 3.35 -9.93 24.10
N PRO A 243 3.66 -11.10 24.70
CA PRO A 243 4.99 -11.64 24.66
C PRO A 243 5.47 -11.73 23.21
N GLN A 244 6.70 -11.28 22.94
CA GLN A 244 7.33 -11.56 21.65
C GLN A 244 7.32 -13.09 21.46
N GLY A 245 6.57 -13.58 20.47
CA GLY A 245 6.40 -15.02 20.20
C GLY A 245 7.71 -15.76 19.87
N ARG A 246 8.82 -15.03 19.72
CA ARG A 246 10.19 -15.53 19.84
C ARG A 246 11.10 -14.36 20.20
N ARG A 247 11.93 -14.52 21.25
CA ARG A 247 13.07 -13.62 21.46
C ARG A 247 13.98 -13.71 20.23
N SER A 248 14.48 -12.57 19.76
CA SER A 248 15.56 -12.56 18.77
C SER A 248 16.71 -13.41 19.31
N PRO A 249 17.34 -14.29 18.51
CA PRO A 249 18.54 -15.02 18.94
C PRO A 249 19.70 -14.09 19.30
N TRP A 250 19.60 -12.81 18.95
CA TRP A 250 20.56 -11.74 19.22
C TRP A 250 20.12 -10.79 20.35
N ALA A 251 19.03 -11.08 21.05
CA ALA A 251 18.69 -10.33 22.26
C ALA A 251 19.62 -10.82 23.37
N GLU A 252 20.66 -10.04 23.66
CA GLU A 252 21.62 -10.31 24.73
C GLU A 252 20.88 -10.65 26.03
N GLN A 253 21.33 -11.73 26.69
CA GLN A 253 20.92 -12.05 28.05
C GLN A 253 21.58 -11.05 28.98
N THR A 254 20.92 -9.92 29.23
CA THR A 254 21.28 -9.10 30.40
C THR A 254 20.83 -9.86 31.63
N THR A 255 21.77 -10.55 32.28
CA THR A 255 21.70 -11.03 33.66
C THR A 255 21.66 -9.86 34.63
#